data_AF-A0A421K998-F1
#
_entry.id   AF-A0A421K998-F1
#
_cell.length_a   1.000
_cell.length_b   1.000
_cell.length_c   1.000
_cell.angle_alpha   90.00
_cell.angle_beta   90.00
_cell.angle_gamma   90.00
#
_symmetry.space_group_name_H-M   'P 1'
#
loop_
_entity.id
_entity.type
_entity.pdbx_description
1 polymer ?
#
loop_
_entity_poly.entity_id
_entity_poly.type
_entity_poly.pdbx_seq_one_letter_code
_entity_poly.pdbx_strand_id
1 'polypeptide(L)'
;MFDLWKISYQEFGDETQYSVHWSPWGTMHKWVINRIVPAESGLLQLWVEAGRRAEPLLTQSAYYSGLRSLLREVIDLMAPSGSHIRELIGGREAWFRYSTMPFRQHLQVLEKWFNNPQAFINEGDHVISVREEETMKKFPLPPPDIQFSEKKVLETTGFGPPLPSPVRLKKARLSE
;
A
#
# COMPACT_ATOMS: atom_id res chain seq x y z
N MET A 1 20.34 -3.41 -2.09
CA MET A 1 20.00 -2.88 -0.75
C MET A 1 18.66 -3.40 -0.23
N PHE A 2 17.74 -3.90 -1.07
CA PHE A 2 16.44 -4.46 -0.64
C PHE A 2 16.47 -5.95 -0.21
N ASP A 3 17.62 -6.62 -0.27
CA ASP A 3 17.73 -8.05 0.06
C ASP A 3 17.48 -8.39 1.54
N LEU A 4 17.29 -7.39 2.39
CA LEU A 4 17.13 -7.57 3.84
C LEU A 4 15.67 -7.75 4.28
N TRP A 5 14.67 -7.33 3.49
CA TRP A 5 13.25 -7.36 3.87
C TRP A 5 12.46 -8.20 2.88
N LYS A 6 12.72 -9.51 2.96
CA LYS A 6 12.16 -10.52 2.07
C LYS A 6 11.32 -11.50 2.87
N ILE A 7 10.37 -12.10 2.17
CA ILE A 7 9.63 -13.25 2.67
C ILE A 7 10.30 -14.49 2.09
N SER A 8 10.69 -15.41 2.95
CA SER A 8 11.12 -16.75 2.57
C SER A 8 10.09 -17.77 3.02
N TYR A 9 10.05 -18.91 2.34
CA TYR A 9 9.17 -20.00 2.70
C TYR A 9 9.88 -21.34 2.54
N GLN A 10 9.44 -22.33 3.30
CA GLN A 10 9.87 -23.72 3.23
C GLN A 10 8.64 -24.62 3.29
N GLU A 11 8.60 -25.64 2.44
CA GLU A 11 7.51 -26.61 2.37
C GLU A 11 8.02 -27.96 2.88
N PHE A 12 7.28 -28.55 3.82
CA PHE A 12 7.59 -29.82 4.48
C PHE A 12 6.35 -30.71 4.44
N GLY A 13 6.15 -31.44 3.35
CA GLY A 13 4.94 -32.26 3.17
C GLY A 13 3.69 -31.38 3.22
N ASP A 14 2.86 -31.61 4.23
CA ASP A 14 1.62 -30.85 4.49
C ASP A 14 1.84 -29.61 5.37
N GLU A 15 3.08 -29.16 5.59
CA GLU A 15 3.36 -27.90 6.29
C GLU A 15 4.03 -26.89 5.36
N THR A 16 3.59 -25.62 5.41
CA THR A 16 4.34 -24.50 4.85
C THR A 16 4.72 -23.52 5.95
N GLN A 17 6.03 -23.34 6.12
CA GLN A 17 6.59 -22.36 7.04
C GLN A 17 7.01 -21.11 6.27
N TYR A 18 6.48 -19.95 6.67
CA TYR A 18 6.88 -18.64 6.18
C TYR A 18 7.75 -17.92 7.20
N SER A 19 8.82 -17.27 6.73
CA SER A 19 9.59 -16.30 7.50
C SER A 19 9.47 -14.93 6.85
N VAL A 20 8.86 -13.99 7.57
CA VAL A 20 8.59 -12.64 7.10
C VAL A 20 9.58 -11.68 7.77
N HIS A 21 10.57 -11.21 7.01
CA HIS A 21 11.49 -10.19 7.49
C HIS A 21 10.92 -8.81 7.16
N TRP A 22 10.45 -8.12 8.20
CA TRP A 22 9.83 -6.81 8.06
C TRP A 22 10.86 -5.69 7.91
N SER A 23 10.53 -4.72 7.06
CA SER A 23 11.22 -3.44 7.03
C SER A 23 11.12 -2.71 8.39
N PRO A 24 12.03 -1.77 8.67
CA PRO A 24 11.79 -0.72 9.65
C PRO A 24 10.43 -0.04 9.44
N TRP A 25 9.95 0.61 10.49
CA TRP A 25 8.70 1.34 10.46
C TRP A 25 8.83 2.65 9.67
N GLY A 26 7.96 2.86 8.69
CA GLY A 26 7.85 4.08 7.90
C GLY A 26 6.62 4.90 8.26
N THR A 27 6.72 6.23 8.20
CA THR A 27 5.55 7.11 8.26
C THR A 27 4.87 7.19 6.90
N MET A 28 3.56 7.44 6.86
CA MET A 28 2.76 7.60 5.62
C MET A 28 3.05 8.90 4.85
N HIS A 29 4.33 9.25 4.73
CA HIS A 29 4.80 10.48 4.13
C HIS A 29 5.31 10.25 2.71
N LYS A 30 4.94 11.13 1.76
CA LYS A 30 5.27 10.99 0.33
C LYS A 30 6.77 10.81 0.07
N TRP A 31 7.62 11.55 0.77
CA TRP A 31 9.06 11.42 0.61
C TRP A 31 9.59 10.06 1.06
N VAL A 32 9.11 9.57 2.21
CA VAL A 32 9.49 8.26 2.76
C VAL A 32 9.07 7.16 1.79
N ILE A 33 7.82 7.21 1.33
CA ILE A 33 7.27 6.23 0.38
C ILE A 33 8.08 6.22 -0.93
N ASN A 34 8.36 7.37 -1.51
CA ASN A 34 9.05 7.44 -2.80
C ASN A 34 10.53 7.00 -2.72
N ARG A 35 11.19 7.24 -1.58
CA ARG A 35 12.63 6.98 -1.44
C ARG A 35 12.93 5.59 -0.92
N ILE A 36 12.08 5.07 -0.03
CA ILE A 36 12.39 3.89 0.78
C ILE A 36 11.62 2.67 0.30
N VAL A 37 10.38 2.82 -0.14
CA VAL A 37 9.54 1.67 -0.51
C VAL A 37 9.92 1.20 -1.91
N PRO A 38 10.18 -0.09 -2.15
CA PRO A 38 10.49 -0.62 -3.47
C PRO A 38 9.23 -0.65 -4.36
N ALA A 39 9.44 -0.55 -5.67
CA ALA A 39 8.40 -0.79 -6.67
C ALA A 39 8.30 -2.29 -7.00
N GLU A 40 8.25 -3.13 -5.97
CA GLU A 40 8.27 -4.60 -6.06
C GLU A 40 7.01 -5.17 -5.43
N SER A 41 6.67 -6.41 -5.80
CA SER A 41 5.60 -7.15 -5.16
C SER A 41 5.98 -7.53 -3.73
N GLY A 42 4.99 -7.57 -2.85
CA GLY A 42 5.23 -7.83 -1.44
C GLY A 42 3.98 -7.72 -0.60
N LEU A 43 4.20 -7.78 0.71
CA LEU A 43 3.20 -7.64 1.74
C LEU A 43 3.41 -6.30 2.45
N LEU A 44 2.35 -5.53 2.56
CA LEU A 44 2.31 -4.28 3.32
C LEU A 44 1.48 -4.50 4.57
N GLN A 45 1.93 -3.98 5.70
CA GLN A 45 1.11 -3.88 6.90
C GLN A 45 1.00 -2.43 7.33
N LEU A 46 -0.24 -1.97 7.51
CA LEU A 46 -0.58 -0.65 7.98
C LEU A 46 -0.99 -0.69 9.44
N TRP A 47 -0.55 0.31 10.17
CA TRP A 47 -0.84 0.50 11.59
C TRP A 47 -1.30 1.92 11.81
N VAL A 48 -2.22 2.11 12.75
CA VAL A 48 -2.76 3.42 13.11
C VAL A 48 -2.60 3.66 14.59
N GLU A 49 -2.48 4.93 14.96
CA GLU A 49 -2.52 5.32 16.37
C GLU A 49 -3.92 5.16 16.95
N ALA A 50 -4.04 4.32 17.97
CA ALA A 50 -5.24 4.12 18.78
C ALA A 50 -4.92 4.54 20.22
N GLY A 51 -5.21 5.79 20.55
CA GLY A 51 -4.96 6.35 21.89
C GLY A 51 -3.46 6.53 22.16
N ARG A 52 -2.85 5.61 22.93
CA ARG A 52 -1.41 5.65 23.27
C ARG A 52 -0.61 4.50 22.65
N ARG A 53 -1.23 3.71 21.78
CA ARG A 53 -0.61 2.53 21.16
C ARG A 53 -0.87 2.52 19.66
N ALA A 54 0.04 1.94 18.90
CA ALA A 54 -0.22 1.61 17.51
C ALA A 54 -0.96 0.26 17.45
N GLU A 55 -1.99 0.17 16.64
CA GLU A 55 -2.75 -1.05 16.39
C GLU A 55 -2.70 -1.43 14.91
N PRO A 56 -2.66 -2.74 14.58
CA PRO A 56 -2.66 -3.17 13.19
C PRO A 56 -4.02 -2.84 12.57
N LEU A 57 -3.99 -2.11 11.45
CA LEU A 57 -5.19 -1.75 10.72
C LEU A 57 -5.54 -2.79 9.67
N LEU A 58 -4.57 -3.12 8.82
CA LEU A 58 -4.74 -4.10 7.74
C LEU A 58 -3.39 -4.60 7.24
N THR A 59 -3.41 -5.80 6.67
CA THR A 59 -2.32 -6.33 5.87
C THR A 59 -2.81 -6.48 4.43
N GLN A 60 -2.04 -6.04 3.45
CA GLN A 60 -2.43 -6.08 2.03
C GLN A 60 -1.27 -6.52 1.15
N SER A 61 -1.54 -7.41 0.20
CA SER A 61 -0.54 -7.76 -0.80
C SER A 61 -0.53 -6.74 -1.95
N ALA A 62 0.66 -6.45 -2.45
CA ALA A 62 0.88 -5.73 -3.69
C ALA A 62 1.57 -6.66 -4.68
N TYR A 63 1.03 -6.79 -5.90
CA TYR A 63 1.61 -7.63 -6.95
C TYR A 63 2.04 -6.80 -8.16
N TYR A 64 1.14 -6.53 -9.11
CA TYR A 64 1.50 -5.89 -10.39
C TYR A 64 1.96 -4.43 -10.27
N SER A 65 1.35 -3.63 -9.39
CA SER A 65 1.71 -2.22 -9.19
C SER A 65 2.85 -2.05 -8.18
N GLY A 66 3.12 -3.08 -7.37
CA GLY A 66 4.12 -3.08 -6.31
C GLY A 66 3.76 -2.23 -5.08
N LEU A 67 4.52 -2.44 -4.01
CA LEU A 67 4.30 -1.85 -2.68
C LEU A 67 4.26 -0.31 -2.73
N ARG A 68 5.19 0.31 -3.47
CA ARG A 68 5.26 1.78 -3.58
C ARG A 68 4.00 2.37 -4.20
N SER A 69 3.46 1.76 -5.24
CA SER A 69 2.27 2.29 -5.91
C SER A 69 1.05 2.18 -5.01
N LEU A 70 0.89 1.05 -4.32
CA LEU A 70 -0.18 0.85 -3.36
C LEU A 70 -0.15 1.92 -2.25
N LEU A 71 1.01 2.17 -1.64
CA LEU A 71 1.14 3.25 -0.65
C LEU A 71 0.88 4.65 -1.22
N ARG A 72 1.30 4.90 -2.47
CA ARG A 72 1.03 6.18 -3.15
C ARG A 72 -0.46 6.41 -3.38
N GLU A 73 -1.21 5.36 -3.73
CA GLU A 73 -2.66 5.44 -3.87
C GLU A 73 -3.34 5.76 -2.55
N VAL A 74 -2.85 5.20 -1.44
CA VAL A 74 -3.37 5.51 -0.10
C VAL A 74 -3.15 6.99 0.26
N ILE A 75 -1.94 7.53 0.04
CA ILE A 75 -1.64 8.94 0.41
C ILE A 75 -2.16 9.99 -0.58
N ASP A 76 -2.52 9.60 -1.80
CA ASP A 76 -3.05 10.52 -2.80
C ASP A 76 -4.56 10.73 -2.60
N LEU A 77 -4.94 11.90 -2.09
CA LEU A 77 -6.33 12.27 -1.82
C LEU A 77 -7.24 12.17 -3.06
N MET A 78 -6.67 12.31 -4.26
CA MET A 78 -7.42 12.25 -5.52
C MET A 78 -7.53 10.83 -6.09
N ALA A 79 -6.78 9.86 -5.55
CA ALA A 79 -6.79 8.47 -6.04
C ALA A 79 -8.00 7.71 -5.47
N PRO A 80 -8.97 7.27 -6.29
CA PRO A 80 -10.15 6.56 -5.79
C PRO A 80 -9.81 5.20 -5.17
N SER A 81 -8.82 4.50 -5.70
CA SER A 81 -8.42 3.16 -5.21
C SER A 81 -7.94 3.17 -3.75
N GLY A 82 -7.39 4.28 -3.27
CA GLY A 82 -6.96 4.44 -1.87
C GLY A 82 -8.03 4.97 -0.93
N SER A 83 -9.23 5.33 -1.40
CA SER A 83 -10.24 6.02 -0.58
C SER A 83 -10.68 5.17 0.61
N HIS A 84 -10.93 3.89 0.38
CA HIS A 84 -11.35 2.95 1.43
C HIS A 84 -10.31 2.86 2.56
N ILE A 85 -9.02 2.76 2.22
CA ILE A 85 -7.95 2.69 3.22
C ILE A 85 -7.81 4.03 3.96
N ARG A 86 -7.98 5.17 3.27
CA ARG A 86 -7.99 6.48 3.93
C ARG A 86 -9.14 6.64 4.92
N GLU A 87 -10.33 6.14 4.57
CA GLU A 87 -11.48 6.12 5.46
C GLU A 87 -11.20 5.27 6.70
N LEU A 88 -10.58 4.09 6.53
CA LEU A 88 -10.14 3.24 7.64
C LEU A 88 -9.09 3.93 8.53
N ILE A 89 -8.14 4.68 7.94
CA ILE A 89 -7.17 5.47 8.71
C ILE A 89 -7.87 6.57 9.50
N GLY A 90 -8.89 7.22 8.93
CA GLY A 90 -9.73 8.19 9.63
C GLY A 90 -8.97 9.44 10.11
N GLY A 91 -7.93 9.85 9.39
CA GLY A 91 -7.10 11.01 9.73
C GLY A 91 -6.13 10.81 10.89
N ARG A 92 -6.05 9.59 11.46
CA ARG A 92 -5.09 9.24 12.51
C ARG A 92 -3.66 9.17 11.96
N GLU A 93 -2.68 9.29 12.84
CA GLU A 93 -1.29 8.99 12.45
C GLU A 93 -1.20 7.51 12.06
N ALA A 94 -0.57 7.26 10.92
CA ALA A 94 -0.44 5.94 10.35
C ALA A 94 1.02 5.64 10.00
N TRP A 95 1.40 4.40 10.26
CA TRP A 95 2.71 3.86 9.95
C TRP A 95 2.58 2.60 9.10
N PHE A 96 3.65 2.28 8.41
CA PHE A 96 3.71 1.07 7.58
C PHE A 96 5.01 0.30 7.81
N ARG A 97 4.95 -0.99 7.54
CA ARG A 97 6.11 -1.85 7.29
C ARG A 97 5.81 -2.75 6.11
N TYR A 98 6.85 -3.22 5.43
CA TYR A 98 6.68 -4.08 4.27
C TYR A 98 7.72 -5.21 4.23
N SER A 99 7.42 -6.24 3.45
CA SER A 99 8.35 -7.29 3.06
C SER A 99 8.10 -7.67 1.60
N THR A 100 9.14 -8.09 0.88
CA THR A 100 9.08 -8.35 -0.57
C THR A 100 8.94 -9.84 -0.87
N MET A 101 8.12 -10.18 -1.87
CA MET A 101 7.91 -11.56 -2.33
C MET A 101 7.46 -11.53 -3.80
N PRO A 102 8.18 -12.20 -4.72
CA PRO A 102 7.83 -12.20 -6.14
C PRO A 102 6.63 -13.10 -6.48
N PHE A 103 6.19 -13.97 -5.56
CA PHE A 103 5.19 -14.99 -5.83
C PHE A 103 3.81 -14.61 -5.27
N ARG A 104 2.84 -14.42 -6.17
CA ARG A 104 1.46 -14.03 -5.83
C ARG A 104 0.76 -15.02 -4.90
N GLN A 105 0.96 -16.31 -5.11
CA GLN A 105 0.27 -17.37 -4.35
C GLN A 105 0.61 -17.28 -2.85
N HIS A 106 1.90 -17.18 -2.53
CA HIS A 106 2.36 -16.99 -1.16
C HIS A 106 1.88 -15.67 -0.55
N LEU A 107 1.83 -14.59 -1.32
CA LEU A 107 1.29 -13.32 -0.86
C LEU A 107 -0.19 -13.39 -0.50
N GLN A 108 -1.01 -14.12 -1.27
CA GLN A 108 -2.43 -14.31 -0.99
C GLN A 108 -2.67 -15.14 0.28
N VAL A 109 -1.87 -16.19 0.47
CA VAL A 109 -1.90 -17.01 1.69
C VAL A 109 -1.56 -16.15 2.91
N LEU A 110 -0.46 -15.40 2.84
CA LEU A 110 -0.02 -14.56 3.95
C LEU A 110 -1.00 -13.42 4.25
N GLU A 111 -1.51 -12.73 3.23
CA GLU A 111 -2.52 -11.69 3.42
C GLU A 111 -3.76 -12.22 4.14
N LYS A 112 -4.27 -13.38 3.72
CA LYS A 112 -5.36 -14.05 4.41
C LYS A 112 -4.97 -14.41 5.85
N TRP A 113 -3.76 -14.94 6.06
CA TRP A 113 -3.30 -15.37 7.39
C TRP A 113 -3.22 -14.21 8.37
N PHE A 114 -2.69 -13.06 7.95
CA PHE A 114 -2.60 -11.88 8.81
C PHE A 114 -3.95 -11.22 9.10
N ASN A 115 -4.86 -11.20 8.13
CA ASN A 115 -6.17 -10.57 8.32
C ASN A 115 -7.18 -11.49 9.00
N ASN A 116 -7.04 -12.80 8.86
CA ASN A 116 -7.90 -13.80 9.48
C ASN A 116 -7.13 -15.10 9.80
N PRO A 117 -6.36 -15.14 10.90
CA PRO A 117 -5.61 -16.34 11.29
C PRO A 117 -6.51 -17.57 11.53
N GLN A 118 -7.76 -17.34 11.93
CA GLN A 118 -8.72 -18.41 12.23
C GLN A 118 -9.22 -19.13 10.97
N ALA A 119 -9.11 -18.52 9.79
CA ALA A 119 -9.49 -19.15 8.53
C ALA A 119 -8.69 -20.43 8.26
N PHE A 120 -7.43 -20.48 8.68
CA PHE A 120 -6.52 -21.60 8.44
C PHE A 120 -6.64 -22.75 9.44
N ILE A 121 -7.42 -22.57 10.52
CA ILE A 121 -7.72 -23.65 11.47
C ILE A 121 -8.74 -24.64 10.87
N ASN A 122 -9.51 -24.21 9.88
CA ASN A 122 -10.67 -24.96 9.35
C ASN A 122 -10.49 -25.53 7.93
N GLU A 123 -9.36 -25.25 7.24
CA GLU A 123 -9.17 -25.63 5.82
C GLU A 123 -8.54 -27.01 5.59
N GLY A 124 -8.28 -27.80 6.64
CA GLY A 124 -7.89 -29.22 6.55
C GLY A 124 -6.41 -29.45 6.19
N ASP A 125 -5.80 -30.41 6.89
CA ASP A 125 -4.47 -31.05 6.80
C ASP A 125 -3.20 -30.20 6.54
N HIS A 126 -3.29 -29.04 5.89
CA HIS A 126 -2.14 -28.19 5.56
C HIS A 126 -1.86 -27.16 6.65
N VAL A 127 -0.78 -27.36 7.40
CA VAL A 127 -0.37 -26.49 8.49
C VAL A 127 0.40 -25.29 7.94
N ILE A 128 -0.03 -24.09 8.30
CA ILE A 128 0.68 -22.85 7.95
C ILE A 128 1.26 -22.21 9.19
N SER A 129 2.58 -22.16 9.26
CA SER A 129 3.32 -21.50 10.33
C SER A 129 3.97 -20.22 9.79
N VAL A 130 3.80 -19.11 10.49
CA VAL A 130 4.40 -17.81 10.11
C VAL A 130 5.28 -17.32 11.24
N ARG A 131 6.55 -17.08 10.93
CA ARG A 131 7.53 -16.46 11.83
C ARG A 131 7.79 -15.04 11.34
N GLU A 132 7.52 -14.07 12.21
CA GLU A 132 7.84 -12.67 11.94
C GLU A 132 9.20 -12.31 12.53
N GLU A 133 10.04 -11.66 11.73
CA GLU A 133 11.28 -11.06 12.17
C GLU A 133 11.22 -9.55 11.96
N GLU A 134 11.32 -8.81 13.06
CA GLU A 134 11.20 -7.36 13.03
C GLU A 134 12.46 -6.67 13.53
N THR A 135 12.70 -5.49 12.97
CA THR A 135 13.65 -4.54 13.53
C THR A 135 12.85 -3.39 14.16
N MET A 136 13.05 -3.13 15.46
CA MET A 136 12.39 -2.02 16.20
C MET A 136 12.88 -0.62 15.75
N LYS A 137 13.37 -0.50 14.52
CA LYS A 137 13.93 0.72 13.93
C LYS A 137 12.83 1.46 13.18
N LYS A 138 12.94 2.79 13.16
CA LYS A 138 12.15 3.66 12.30
C LYS A 138 13.02 4.11 11.12
N PHE A 139 12.41 4.27 9.95
CA PHE A 139 13.06 4.93 8.83
C PHE A 139 13.37 6.39 9.15
N PRO A 140 14.43 6.97 8.54
CA PRO A 140 14.75 8.37 8.76
C PRO A 140 13.59 9.25 8.31
N LEU A 141 13.30 10.26 9.13
CA LEU A 141 12.38 11.32 8.76
C LEU A 141 12.93 12.10 7.56
N PRO A 142 12.05 12.71 6.74
CA PRO A 142 12.51 13.58 5.67
C PRO A 142 13.42 14.70 6.21
N PRO A 143 14.48 15.09 5.48
CA PRO A 143 15.31 16.24 5.85
C PRO A 143 14.47 17.51 6.02
N PRO A 144 14.85 18.40 6.96
CA PRO A 144 14.10 19.63 7.25
C PRO A 144 13.99 20.58 6.04
N ASP A 145 14.92 20.49 5.08
CA ASP A 145 14.99 21.37 3.90
C ASP A 145 13.94 21.02 2.81
N ILE A 146 13.21 19.91 2.98
CA ILE A 146 12.09 19.57 2.11
C ILE A 146 10.89 20.40 2.53
N GLN A 147 10.85 21.65 2.04
CA GLN A 147 9.71 22.54 2.24
C GLN A 147 8.48 21.98 1.53
N PHE A 148 7.46 21.66 2.33
CA PHE A 148 6.15 21.24 1.88
C PHE A 148 5.44 22.46 1.29
N SER A 149 5.50 22.62 -0.02
CA SER A 149 4.50 23.45 -0.69
C SER A 149 3.17 22.71 -0.54
N GLU A 150 2.35 23.11 0.43
CA GLU A 150 0.90 22.98 0.28
C GLU A 150 0.59 23.44 -1.14
N LYS A 151 -0.05 22.59 -1.94
CA LYS A 151 -0.45 22.96 -3.28
C LYS A 151 -1.30 24.23 -3.14
N LYS A 152 -0.73 25.41 -3.41
CA LYS A 152 -1.52 26.60 -3.69
C LYS A 152 -2.47 26.18 -4.79
N VAL A 153 -3.76 26.16 -4.46
CA VAL A 153 -4.82 26.03 -5.45
C VAL A 153 -4.52 27.11 -6.48
N LEU A 154 -4.14 26.70 -7.70
CA LEU A 154 -3.97 27.62 -8.79
C LEU A 154 -5.33 28.28 -8.99
N GLU A 155 -5.41 29.59 -8.75
CA GLU A 155 -6.61 30.36 -9.04
C GLU A 155 -6.91 30.19 -10.53
N THR A 156 -8.05 29.57 -10.83
CA THR A 156 -8.50 29.29 -12.20
C THR A 156 -8.83 30.56 -12.98
N THR A 157 -8.80 31.73 -12.33
CA THR A 157 -9.01 33.06 -12.90
C THR A 157 -7.92 33.49 -13.87
N GLY A 158 -6.74 32.84 -13.85
CA GLY A 158 -5.64 33.10 -14.78
C GLY A 158 -5.62 32.22 -16.03
N PHE A 159 -6.51 31.23 -16.15
CA PHE A 159 -6.62 30.43 -17.36
C PHE A 159 -7.53 31.16 -18.36
N GLY A 160 -7.04 31.28 -19.60
CA GLY A 160 -7.76 31.93 -20.69
C GLY A 160 -9.17 31.34 -20.92
N PRO A 161 -9.99 31.98 -21.75
CA PRO A 161 -11.38 31.58 -21.95
C PRO A 161 -11.47 30.09 -22.29
N PRO A 162 -12.47 29.37 -21.76
CA PRO A 162 -12.64 27.95 -21.99
C PRO A 162 -12.61 27.67 -23.50
N LEU A 163 -11.93 26.58 -23.90
CA LEU A 163 -11.89 26.15 -25.29
C LEU A 163 -13.33 26.06 -25.82
N PRO A 164 -13.60 26.57 -27.03
CA PRO A 164 -14.93 26.52 -27.61
C PRO A 164 -15.38 25.06 -27.72
N SER A 165 -16.59 24.78 -27.22
CA SER A 165 -17.21 23.46 -27.27
C SER A 165 -17.20 22.94 -28.71
N PRO A 166 -16.85 21.65 -28.95
CA PRO A 166 -16.88 21.10 -30.29
C PRO A 166 -18.27 21.24 -30.88
N VAL A 167 -18.35 21.93 -32.03
CA VAL A 167 -19.60 22.12 -32.77
C VAL A 167 -20.13 20.75 -33.17
N ARG A 168 -21.26 20.34 -32.58
CA ARG A 168 -22.00 19.15 -33.01
C ARG A 168 -22.48 19.39 -34.44
N LEU A 169 -21.78 18.81 -35.41
CA LEU A 169 -22.27 18.67 -36.77
C LEU A 169 -23.59 17.88 -36.70
N LYS A 170 -24.71 18.54 -37.00
CA LYS A 170 -26.00 17.87 -37.16
C LYS A 170 -25.85 16.88 -38.31
N LYS A 171 -26.02 15.58 -38.02
CA LYS A 171 -26.18 14.54 -39.04
C LYS A 171 -27.32 14.97 -39.97
N ALA A 172 -26.99 15.21 -41.23
CA ALA A 172 -27.98 15.33 -42.29
C ALA A 172 -28.77 14.02 -42.34
N ARG A 173 -30.09 14.11 -42.19
CA ARG A 173 -31.00 13.02 -42.56
C ARG A 173 -30.96 12.90 -44.07
N LEU A 174 -30.40 11.82 -44.59
CA LEU A 174 -30.69 11.36 -45.93
C LEU A 174 -31.95 10.50 -45.81
N SER A 175 -33.05 11.04 -46.33
CA SER A 175 -34.26 10.33 -46.68
C SER A 175 -34.06 9.66 -48.03
N GLU A 176 -34.26 8.34 -48.08
CA GLU A 176 -34.96 7.59 -49.15
C GLU A 176 -35.16 6.14 -48.69
#